data_AF-A0A7V5SG68-F1
#
_entry.id   AF-A0A7V5SG68-F1
#
_cell.length_a   1.000
_cell.length_b   1.000
_cell.length_c   1.000
_cell.angle_alpha   90.00
_cell.angle_beta   90.00
_cell.angle_gamma   90.00
#
_symmetry.space_group_name_H-M   'P 1'
#
loop_
_entity.id
_entity.type
_entity.pdbx_description
1 polymer ?
#
loop_
_entity_poly.entity_id
_entity_poly.type
_entity_poly.pdbx_seq_one_letter_code
_entity_poly.pdbx_strand_id
1 'polypeptide(L)' 'MKRLTTLMMVFSTAVFAGQKVWSPPVSNEVRPELQQWHDPANWRPYGVPTRYDDVVIHTWVFVNQPAECRNLTIS' A
#
# COMPACT_ATOMS: atom_id res chain seq x y z
N MET A 1 -9.14 34.46 35.12
CA MET A 1 -9.88 33.43 34.36
C MET A 1 -9.39 33.42 32.92
N LYS A 2 -8.71 32.36 32.47
CA LYS A 2 -8.49 32.11 31.03
C LYS A 2 -8.58 30.60 30.82
N ARG A 3 -9.75 30.13 30.39
CA ARG A 3 -9.96 28.74 29.97
C ARG A 3 -9.40 28.63 28.55
N LEU A 4 -8.29 27.91 28.40
CA LEU A 4 -7.71 27.58 27.12
C LEU A 4 -8.45 26.34 26.60
N THR A 5 -9.36 26.51 25.67
CA THR A 5 -10.07 25.39 25.03
C THR A 5 -9.17 24.81 23.96
N THR A 6 -8.55 23.66 24.24
CA THR A 6 -7.80 22.87 23.26
C THR A 6 -8.78 22.34 22.21
N LEU A 7 -8.68 22.85 20.98
CA LEU A 7 -9.43 22.36 19.83
C LEU A 7 -8.76 21.06 19.33
N MET A 8 -9.31 19.90 19.67
CA MET A 8 -8.94 18.64 19.03
C MET A 8 -9.49 18.62 17.60
N MET A 9 -8.66 18.89 16.59
CA MET A 9 -8.99 18.58 15.21
C MET A 9 -8.90 17.06 15.01
N VAL A 10 -10.05 16.40 14.94
CA VAL A 10 -10.13 15.02 14.47
C VAL A 10 -10.04 15.06 12.95
N PHE A 11 -8.85 14.83 12.40
CA PHE A 11 -8.69 14.55 10.98
C PHE A 11 -9.19 13.14 10.71
N SER A 12 -10.47 12.99 10.34
CA SER A 12 -10.94 11.75 9.74
C SER A 12 -10.32 11.64 8.35
N THR A 13 -9.31 10.79 8.20
CA THR A 13 -8.80 10.40 6.89
C THR A 13 -9.88 9.58 6.21
N ALA A 14 -10.61 10.17 5.27
CA ALA A 14 -11.39 9.40 4.32
C ALA A 14 -10.42 8.47 3.58
N VAL A 15 -10.57 7.16 3.77
CA VAL A 15 -9.81 6.17 3.00
C VAL A 15 -10.47 6.10 1.63
N PHE A 16 -9.97 6.92 0.70
CA PHE A 16 -10.37 6.80 -0.70
C PHE A 16 -9.82 5.47 -1.22
N ALA A 17 -10.69 4.64 -1.79
CA ALA A 17 -10.27 3.44 -2.49
C ALA A 17 -9.36 3.84 -3.65
N GLY A 18 -8.07 3.57 -3.52
CA GLY A 18 -7.07 3.82 -4.55
C GLY A 18 -6.79 2.57 -5.35
N GLN A 19 -6.25 2.74 -6.56
CA GLN A 19 -5.58 1.67 -7.27
C GLN A 19 -4.10 1.66 -6.87
N LYS A 20 -3.57 0.48 -6.55
CA LYS A 20 -2.16 0.22 -6.28
C LYS A 20 -1.60 -0.70 -7.35
N VAL A 21 -0.53 -0.26 -7.99
CA VAL A 21 0.17 -1.03 -9.02
C VAL A 21 1.46 -1.56 -8.42
N TRP A 22 1.67 -2.87 -8.56
CA TRP A 22 2.92 -3.52 -8.23
C TRP A 22 4.01 -3.04 -9.19
N SER A 23 5.04 -2.41 -8.64
CA SER A 23 6.14 -1.79 -9.38
C SER A 23 7.44 -1.87 -8.55
N PRO A 24 7.96 -3.09 -8.30
CA PRO A 24 9.22 -3.25 -7.61
C PRO A 24 10.38 -2.68 -8.45
N PRO A 25 11.49 -2.27 -7.81
CA PRO A 25 12.70 -1.89 -8.53
C PRO A 25 13.12 -3.01 -9.50
N VAL A 26 13.40 -2.64 -10.75
CA VAL A 26 13.87 -3.59 -11.76
C VAL A 26 15.29 -4.01 -11.38
N SER A 27 15.47 -5.27 -10.99
CA SER A 27 16.76 -5.92 -10.90
C SER A 27 16.85 -7.05 -11.92
N ASN A 28 18.04 -7.28 -12.48
CA ASN A 28 18.31 -8.42 -13.38
C ASN A 28 18.27 -9.78 -12.67
N GLU A 29 18.00 -9.78 -11.37
CA GLU A 29 17.97 -10.95 -10.50
C GLU A 29 16.65 -10.98 -9.74
N VAL A 30 16.09 -12.18 -9.57
CA VAL A 30 14.98 -12.46 -8.66
C VAL A 30 15.53 -12.29 -7.24
N ARG A 31 15.18 -11.20 -6.56
CA ARG A 31 15.57 -10.89 -5.18
C ARG A 31 14.34 -10.83 -4.30
N PRO A 32 13.85 -11.98 -3.77
CA PRO A 32 12.66 -12.00 -2.93
C PRO A 32 12.74 -10.99 -1.80
N GLU A 33 13.91 -10.79 -1.19
CA GLU A 33 14.14 -9.85 -0.09
C GLU A 33 13.85 -8.38 -0.45
N LEU A 34 13.93 -8.00 -1.73
CA LEU A 34 13.60 -6.65 -2.20
C LEU A 34 12.20 -6.56 -2.82
N GLN A 35 11.58 -7.69 -3.13
CA GLN A 35 10.31 -7.79 -3.86
C GLN A 35 9.19 -8.32 -2.96
N GLN A 36 9.13 -7.78 -1.75
CA GLN A 36 8.15 -8.11 -0.73
C GLN A 36 6.88 -7.27 -0.90
N TRP A 37 5.71 -7.92 -0.80
CA TRP A 37 4.41 -7.23 -0.77
C TRP A 37 4.37 -6.11 0.27
N HIS A 38 4.93 -6.34 1.45
CA HIS A 38 4.83 -5.40 2.58
C HIS A 38 5.87 -4.27 2.53
N ASP A 39 6.69 -4.18 1.47
CA ASP A 39 7.56 -3.04 1.24
C ASP A 39 6.80 -1.93 0.47
N PRO A 40 6.57 -0.75 1.08
CA PRO A 40 5.87 0.36 0.42
C PRO A 40 6.59 0.88 -0.84
N ALA A 41 7.90 0.64 -0.98
CA ALA A 41 8.68 1.06 -2.15
C ALA A 41 8.30 0.28 -3.42
N ASN A 42 7.69 -0.90 -3.27
CA ASN A 42 7.25 -1.76 -4.39
C ASN A 42 5.89 -1.37 -4.96
N TRP A 43 5.23 -0.33 -4.43
CA TRP A 43 3.88 0.06 -4.83
C TRP A 43 3.83 1.47 -5.41
N ARG A 44 2.95 1.65 -6.39
CA ARG A 44 2.61 2.97 -6.95
C ARG A 44 1.09 3.19 -6.88
N PRO A 45 0.61 4.30 -6.29
CA PRO A 45 1.36 5.30 -5.53
C PRO A 45 2.04 4.68 -4.29
N TYR A 46 3.07 5.34 -3.74
CA TYR A 46 3.84 4.83 -2.60
C TYR A 46 2.94 4.39 -1.43
N GLY A 47 3.33 3.32 -0.74
CA GLY A 47 2.59 2.76 0.39
C GLY A 47 1.94 1.41 0.07
N VAL A 48 1.87 0.54 1.06
CA VAL A 48 1.33 -0.83 0.93
C VAL A 48 -0.18 -0.79 0.69
N PRO A 49 -0.74 -1.65 -0.18
CA PRO A 49 -2.19 -1.80 -0.34
C PRO A 49 -2.87 -2.21 0.97
N THR A 50 -4.06 -1.66 1.18
CA THR A 50 -4.97 -2.03 2.26
C THR A 50 -6.16 -2.80 1.69
N ARG A 51 -7.01 -3.37 2.56
CA ARG A 51 -8.30 -3.98 2.17
C ARG A 51 -9.25 -3.07 1.37
N TYR A 52 -8.95 -1.78 1.25
CA TYR A 52 -9.74 -0.80 0.51
C TYR A 52 -9.17 -0.49 -0.88
N ASP A 53 -7.95 -0.93 -1.18
CA ASP A 53 -7.27 -0.65 -2.44
C ASP A 53 -7.46 -1.77 -3.47
N ASP A 54 -7.64 -1.39 -4.74
CA ASP A 54 -7.58 -2.34 -5.86
C ASP A 54 -6.12 -2.55 -6.28
N VAL A 55 -5.70 -3.79 -6.41
CA VAL A 55 -4.32 -4.16 -6.73
C VAL A 55 -4.21 -4.67 -8.16
N VAL A 56 -3.22 -4.17 -8.89
CA VAL A 56 -2.84 -4.66 -10.22
C VAL A 56 -1.39 -5.12 -10.22
N ILE A 57 -1.17 -6.33 -10.75
CA ILE A 57 0.14 -6.97 -10.86
C ILE A 57 0.35 -7.42 -12.31
N HIS A 58 1.39 -6.89 -12.95
CA HIS A 58 1.79 -7.24 -14.34
C HIS A 58 2.98 -8.22 -14.40
N THR A 59 3.46 -8.65 -13.24
CA THR A 59 4.63 -9.52 -13.09
C THR A 59 4.34 -10.58 -12.03
N TRP A 60 5.35 -11.01 -11.28
CA TRP A 60 5.20 -11.82 -10.08
C TRP A 60 5.41 -10.99 -8.82
N VAL A 61 4.92 -11.50 -7.68
CA VAL A 61 5.12 -10.95 -6.33
C VAL A 61 5.37 -12.10 -5.36
N PHE A 62 6.24 -11.90 -4.36
CA PHE A 62 6.34 -12.82 -3.21
C PHE A 62 5.52 -12.30 -2.04
N VAL A 63 4.70 -13.19 -1.49
CA VAL A 63 3.83 -12.93 -0.34
C VAL A 63 4.13 -14.00 0.72
N ASN A 64 4.86 -13.63 1.78
CA ASN A 64 5.25 -14.52 2.88
C ASN A 64 4.45 -14.26 4.18
N GLN A 65 3.59 -13.25 4.17
CA GLN A 65 2.65 -12.89 5.23
C GLN A 65 1.31 -12.55 4.59
N PRO A 66 0.19 -12.64 5.32
CA PRO A 66 -1.12 -12.27 4.78
C PRO A 66 -1.11 -10.87 4.16
N ALA A 67 -1.64 -10.80 2.93
CA ALA A 67 -1.77 -9.59 2.14
C ALA A 67 -3.26 -9.37 1.87
N GLU A 68 -3.74 -8.15 2.09
CA GLU A 68 -5.14 -7.78 1.88
C GLU A 68 -5.25 -6.71 0.79
N CYS A 69 -6.27 -6.87 -0.06
CA CYS A 69 -6.69 -5.89 -1.04
C CYS A 69 -8.21 -6.01 -1.23
N ARG A 70 -8.83 -5.02 -1.86
CA ARG A 70 -10.25 -5.05 -2.22
C ARG A 70 -10.49 -5.98 -3.40
N ASN A 71 -9.74 -5.75 -4.49
CA ASN A 71 -9.75 -6.55 -5.70
C ASN A 71 -8.32 -6.81 -6.16
N LEU A 72 -8.09 -7.94 -6.82
CA LEU A 72 -6.80 -8.32 -7.38
C LEU A 72 -6.93 -8.61 -8.88
N THR A 73 -6.15 -7.91 -9.70
CA THR A 73 -5.98 -8.17 -11.13
C THR A 73 -4.54 -8.63 -11.40
N ILE A 74 -4.40 -9.76 -12.09
CA ILE A 74 -3.13 -10.32 -12.56
C ILE A 74 -3.23 -10.47 -14.08
N SER A 75 -2.29 -9.89 -14.83
CA SER A 75 -2.31 -9.86 -16.30
C SER A 75 -0.92 -9.98 -16.89
#